data_AF-A0A9X6ZYS5-F1
#
_entry.id   AF-A0A9X6ZYS5-F1
#
_cell.length_a   1.000
_cell.length_b   1.000
_cell.length_c   1.000
_cell.angle_alpha   90.00
_cell.angle_beta   90.00
_cell.angle_gamma   90.00
#
_symmetry.space_group_name_H-M   'P 1'
#
loop_
_entity.id
_entity.type
_entity.pdbx_description
1 polymer ?
#
loop_
_entity_poly.entity_id
_entity_poly.type
_entity_poly.pdbx_seq_one_letter_code
_entity_poly.pdbx_strand_id
1 'polypeptide(L)'
;MLYVIKINFYKDDQEEIEYYNGNCSYNESSSDNLSISNYSIILSCNRKGDRDLEISITNFNSTFNKQITKAIAYLVGTIGILPKINEIMIAKYDTNNKILGEFTTDKVIQPLESHKLSEELILDKDKMVSLLNEDDKSRSLLIATTYWLKGVTADLAGDSFDKLWKSFNTLYSYISKKETEFEKLVFIKGFIWSKKESFCKSCEMFEDYTKEKIRELRWREMILNDYETRNQTKAFAEFIKRYDDYRLNEVFKEILPYRKKFLEEEGLYDEILNIIEEKIQLKQKRNEQILTFYIIKYAYFLRNKYFHAEKLDSTFHLIKNNEINELKGINYIFSTFLKELLEENPNY
;
A
#
# COMPACT_ATOMS: atom_id res chain seq x y z
N MET A 1 26.76 3.43 25.66
CA MET A 1 26.24 4.75 26.03
C MET A 1 24.75 4.73 25.74
N LEU A 2 23.95 5.17 26.71
CA LEU A 2 22.50 5.13 26.61
C LEU A 2 22.00 6.46 26.08
N TYR A 3 21.07 6.41 25.13
CA TYR A 3 20.35 7.54 24.59
C TYR A 3 18.87 7.28 24.81
N VAL A 4 18.14 8.23 25.38
CA VAL A 4 16.69 8.15 25.52
C VAL A 4 16.06 9.22 24.66
N ILE A 5 15.27 8.81 23.68
CA ILE A 5 14.49 9.70 22.83
C ILE A 5 13.06 9.70 23.36
N LYS A 6 12.50 10.88 23.55
CA LYS A 6 11.11 11.08 23.94
C LYS A 6 10.42 12.00 22.95
N ILE A 7 9.36 11.50 22.33
CA ILE A 7 8.45 12.28 21.49
C ILE A 7 7.21 12.52 22.34
N ASN A 8 7.03 13.74 22.83
CA ASN A 8 5.90 14.09 23.66
C ASN A 8 4.73 14.54 22.78
N PHE A 9 3.55 13.98 23.02
CA PHE A 9 2.33 14.43 22.40
C PHE A 9 1.64 15.50 23.24
N TYR A 10 0.78 16.30 22.61
CA TYR A 10 -0.14 17.16 23.34
C TYR A 10 -1.04 16.28 24.22
N LYS A 11 -1.10 16.65 25.51
CA LYS A 11 -1.91 15.94 26.49
C LYS A 11 -3.30 16.54 26.52
N ASP A 12 -4.29 15.67 26.40
CA ASP A 12 -5.64 15.95 26.89
C ASP A 12 -5.75 15.40 28.33
N ASP A 13 -6.74 15.84 29.11
CA ASP A 13 -7.00 15.38 30.50
C ASP A 13 -7.45 13.90 30.62
N GLN A 14 -7.06 13.06 29.66
CA GLN A 14 -7.37 11.63 29.61
C GLN A 14 -6.31 10.81 30.36
N GLU A 15 -6.66 9.63 30.85
CA GLU A 15 -5.68 8.70 31.44
C GLU A 15 -4.63 8.22 30.42
N GLU A 16 -3.44 7.84 30.90
CA GLU A 16 -2.40 7.27 30.03
C GLU A 16 -2.77 5.85 29.61
N ILE A 17 -2.76 5.59 28.30
CA ILE A 17 -3.04 4.28 27.71
C ILE A 17 -1.77 3.81 27.01
N GLU A 18 -1.23 2.67 27.44
CA GLU A 18 -0.13 2.00 26.76
C GLU A 18 -0.63 1.29 25.49
N TYR A 19 0.02 1.58 24.37
CA TYR A 19 -0.29 0.98 23.07
C TYR A 19 0.69 -0.12 22.68
N TYR A 20 1.95 -0.01 23.08
CA TYR A 20 2.99 -1.00 22.82
C TYR A 20 4.14 -0.82 23.80
N ASN A 21 4.71 -1.93 24.26
CA ASN A 21 5.93 -1.96 25.03
C ASN A 21 6.73 -3.20 24.65
N GLY A 22 7.91 -3.01 24.06
CA GLY A 22 8.70 -4.12 23.54
C GLY A 22 9.96 -3.68 22.81
N ASN A 23 10.52 -4.58 22.02
CA ASN A 23 11.74 -4.32 21.27
C ASN A 23 11.45 -3.64 19.93
N CYS A 24 12.40 -2.82 19.48
CA CYS A 24 12.51 -2.31 18.12
C CYS A 24 13.92 -2.56 17.61
N SER A 25 14.09 -3.44 16.63
CA SER A 25 15.40 -3.87 16.15
C SER A 25 16.01 -2.82 15.23
N TYR A 26 17.30 -2.53 15.39
CA TYR A 26 18.06 -1.61 14.51
C TYR A 26 19.18 -2.32 13.74
N ASN A 27 19.44 -3.58 14.05
CA ASN A 27 20.18 -4.54 13.23
C ASN A 27 19.72 -5.98 13.61
N GLU A 28 20.22 -7.00 12.91
CA GLU A 28 19.86 -8.41 13.12
C GLU A 28 20.12 -8.94 14.56
N SER A 29 21.03 -8.30 15.29
CA SER A 29 21.52 -8.74 16.60
C SER A 29 21.26 -7.75 17.73
N SER A 30 20.62 -6.62 17.47
CA SER A 30 20.42 -5.59 18.49
C SER A 30 19.12 -4.84 18.33
N SER A 31 18.49 -4.59 19.48
CA SER A 31 17.26 -3.83 19.61
C SER A 31 17.39 -2.70 20.61
N ASP A 32 16.49 -1.73 20.44
CA ASP A 32 16.19 -0.69 21.40
C ASP A 32 14.88 -1.06 22.11
N ASN A 33 14.69 -0.55 23.32
CA ASN A 33 13.40 -0.65 24.00
C ASN A 33 12.49 0.47 23.49
N LEU A 34 11.28 0.12 23.06
CA LEU A 34 10.28 1.02 22.53
C LEU A 34 9.01 0.91 23.40
N SER A 35 8.57 2.06 23.92
CA SER A 35 7.29 2.23 24.58
C SER A 35 6.47 3.28 23.85
N ILE A 36 5.20 2.99 23.61
CA ILE A 36 4.24 3.88 22.93
C ILE A 36 3.00 4.00 23.80
N SER A 37 2.59 5.23 24.10
CA SER A 37 1.32 5.55 24.76
C SER A 37 0.60 6.68 24.02
N ASN A 38 -0.61 7.01 24.46
CA ASN A 38 -1.32 8.21 24.01
C ASN A 38 -0.59 9.52 24.39
N TYR A 39 0.39 9.48 25.29
CA TYR A 39 1.16 10.65 25.72
C TYR A 39 2.52 10.78 25.05
N SER A 40 3.17 9.66 24.70
CA SER A 40 4.51 9.73 24.13
C SER A 40 4.95 8.48 23.39
N ILE A 41 6.00 8.64 22.58
CA ILE A 41 6.88 7.55 22.16
C ILE A 41 8.19 7.69 22.92
N ILE A 42 8.66 6.61 23.56
CA ILE A 42 9.93 6.55 24.26
C ILE A 42 10.80 5.45 23.64
N LEU A 43 12.00 5.81 23.19
CA LEU A 43 13.01 4.90 22.69
C LEU A 43 14.25 4.95 23.57
N SER A 44 14.65 3.81 24.15
CA SER A 44 15.88 3.66 24.91
C SER A 44 16.92 2.90 24.09
N CYS A 45 17.91 3.63 23.60
CA CYS A 45 18.86 3.17 22.61
C CYS A 45 20.27 3.01 23.19
N ASN A 46 20.86 1.82 23.03
CA ASN A 46 22.26 1.59 23.40
C ASN A 46 23.15 1.66 22.17
N ARG A 47 24.14 2.56 22.18
CA ARG A 47 25.10 2.70 21.08
C ARG A 47 26.55 2.64 21.54
N LYS A 48 27.40 2.12 20.65
CA LYS A 48 28.86 2.19 20.76
C LYS A 48 29.32 3.56 20.25
N GLY A 49 30.06 4.27 21.09
CA GLY A 49 30.60 5.58 20.78
C GLY A 49 29.64 6.74 21.03
N ASP A 50 30.24 7.93 21.02
CA ASP A 50 29.51 9.19 21.14
C ASP A 50 28.79 9.54 19.83
N ARG A 51 27.67 10.25 19.95
CA ARG A 51 26.83 10.70 18.85
C ARG A 51 26.39 12.13 19.12
N ASP A 52 26.45 12.93 18.08
CA ASP A 52 25.85 14.26 18.08
C ASP A 52 24.32 14.11 18.20
N LEU A 53 23.73 14.80 19.18
CA LEU A 53 22.32 14.65 19.55
C LEU A 53 21.38 15.24 18.50
N GLU A 54 21.72 16.39 17.93
CA GLU A 54 20.91 17.06 16.91
C GLU A 54 20.94 16.27 15.60
N ILE A 55 22.14 15.85 15.14
CA ILE A 55 22.30 15.03 13.94
C ILE A 55 21.62 13.67 14.10
N SER A 56 21.61 13.10 15.32
CA SER A 56 20.95 11.84 15.60
C SER A 56 19.45 11.88 15.29
N ILE A 57 18.78 13.00 15.53
CA ILE A 57 17.34 13.16 15.21
C ILE A 57 17.14 13.61 13.76
N THR A 58 17.90 14.60 13.31
CA THR A 58 17.65 15.30 12.02
C THR A 58 18.12 14.53 10.79
N ASN A 59 19.12 13.66 10.92
CA ASN A 59 19.60 12.85 9.80
C ASN A 59 18.70 11.63 9.57
N PHE A 60 18.00 11.62 8.43
CA PHE A 60 17.13 10.51 8.00
C PHE A 60 17.84 9.15 7.97
N ASN A 61 19.14 9.12 7.69
CA ASN A 61 19.91 7.88 7.62
C ASN A 61 20.38 7.37 8.99
N SER A 62 20.19 8.15 10.06
CA SER A 62 20.60 7.75 11.40
C SER A 62 19.81 6.54 11.87
N THR A 63 20.44 5.68 12.67
CA THR A 63 19.73 4.55 13.27
C THR A 63 18.57 5.02 14.15
N PHE A 64 18.69 6.18 14.80
CA PHE A 64 17.65 6.73 15.67
C PHE A 64 16.42 7.18 14.86
N ASN A 65 16.62 7.90 13.75
CA ASN A 65 15.54 8.37 12.90
C ASN A 65 14.76 7.19 12.26
N LYS A 66 15.46 6.11 11.89
CA LYS A 66 14.83 4.87 11.43
C LYS A 66 13.93 4.23 12.51
N GLN A 67 14.38 4.18 13.77
CA GLN A 67 13.58 3.65 14.88
C GLN A 67 12.36 4.54 15.17
N ILE A 68 12.53 5.87 15.13
CA ILE A 68 11.42 6.83 15.23
C ILE A 68 10.39 6.57 14.13
N THR A 69 10.85 6.38 12.88
CA THR A 69 9.98 6.11 11.73
C THR A 69 9.19 4.82 11.92
N LYS A 70 9.81 3.74 12.42
CA LYS A 70 9.12 2.49 12.77
C LYS A 70 8.04 2.71 13.83
N ALA A 71 8.38 3.41 14.91
CA ALA A 71 7.45 3.69 15.99
C ALA A 71 6.24 4.51 15.52
N ILE A 72 6.47 5.56 14.71
CA ILE A 72 5.39 6.38 14.13
C ILE A 72 4.53 5.54 13.18
N ALA A 73 5.13 4.77 12.27
CA ALA A 73 4.37 3.94 11.33
C ALA A 73 3.53 2.89 12.05
N TYR A 74 4.08 2.24 13.08
CA TYR A 74 3.35 1.29 13.93
C TYR A 74 2.20 1.96 14.68
N LEU A 75 2.47 3.08 15.37
CA LEU A 75 1.45 3.83 16.11
C LEU A 75 0.28 4.23 15.20
N VAL A 76 0.56 4.90 14.08
CA VAL A 76 -0.51 5.41 13.23
C VAL A 76 -1.23 4.28 12.52
N GLY A 77 -0.51 3.25 12.06
CA GLY A 77 -1.12 2.09 11.42
C GLY A 77 -2.11 1.37 12.34
N THR A 78 -1.78 1.24 13.63
CA THR A 78 -2.53 0.38 14.57
C THR A 78 -3.49 1.11 15.51
N ILE A 79 -3.34 2.43 15.66
CA ILE A 79 -4.25 3.28 16.44
C ILE A 79 -5.08 4.20 15.53
N GLY A 80 -4.62 4.44 14.31
CA GLY A 80 -5.34 5.23 13.31
C GLY A 80 -5.12 6.73 13.41
N ILE A 81 -4.26 7.23 14.29
CA ILE A 81 -3.96 8.66 14.39
C ILE A 81 -2.54 8.89 14.90
N LEU A 82 -1.91 9.96 14.42
CA LEU A 82 -0.73 10.54 15.06
C LEU A 82 -1.17 11.72 15.92
N PRO A 83 -1.11 11.62 17.26
CA PRO A 83 -1.34 12.76 18.12
C PRO A 83 -0.40 13.93 17.75
N LYS A 84 -0.84 15.16 18.00
CA LYS A 84 -0.01 16.33 17.73
C LYS A 84 1.28 16.23 18.58
N ILE A 85 2.44 16.26 17.93
CA ILE A 85 3.72 16.27 18.64
C ILE A 85 3.94 17.66 19.22
N ASN A 86 4.26 17.74 20.51
CA ASN A 86 4.61 18.97 21.21
C ASN A 86 6.12 19.24 21.09
N GLU A 87 6.93 18.24 21.41
CA GLU A 87 8.39 18.35 21.38
C GLU A 87 9.03 16.97 21.18
N ILE A 88 10.27 16.99 20.68
CA ILE A 88 11.15 15.83 20.62
C ILE A 88 12.40 16.14 21.45
N MET A 89 12.73 15.23 22.36
CA MET A 89 13.88 15.31 23.24
C MET A 89 14.77 14.09 23.03
N ILE A 90 16.08 14.28 23.04
CA ILE A 90 17.06 13.20 23.17
C ILE A 90 18.03 13.55 24.28
N ALA A 91 18.16 12.63 25.24
CA ALA A 91 19.10 12.75 26.35
C ALA A 91 20.11 11.61 26.28
N LYS A 92 21.38 11.92 26.53
CA LYS A 92 22.49 10.96 26.58
C LYS A 92 22.90 10.74 28.03
N TYR A 93 23.12 9.49 28.40
CA TYR A 93 23.43 9.06 29.75
C TYR A 93 24.76 8.30 29.81
N ASP A 94 25.49 8.48 30.91
CA ASP A 94 26.63 7.64 31.27
C ASP A 94 26.18 6.28 31.86
N THR A 95 27.13 5.45 32.25
CA THR A 95 26.87 4.14 32.86
C THR A 95 26.24 4.21 34.24
N ASN A 96 26.25 5.38 34.89
CA ASN A 96 25.66 5.64 36.21
C ASN A 96 24.30 6.36 36.08
N ASN A 97 23.71 6.39 34.87
CA ASN A 97 22.47 7.10 34.56
C ASN A 97 22.52 8.63 34.79
N LYS A 98 23.71 9.23 34.76
CA LYS A 98 23.85 10.70 34.78
C LYS A 98 23.72 11.26 33.36
N ILE A 99 22.93 12.32 33.21
CA ILE A 99 22.79 13.04 31.94
C ILE A 99 24.14 13.70 31.57
N LEU A 100 24.64 13.35 30.39
CA LEU A 100 25.85 13.91 29.79
C LEU A 100 25.54 15.02 28.78
N GLY A 101 24.33 15.03 28.23
CA GLY A 101 23.88 16.03 27.27
C GLY A 101 22.43 15.80 26.89
N GLU A 102 21.78 16.86 26.46
CA GLU A 102 20.37 16.87 26.07
C GLU A 102 20.19 17.80 24.86
N PHE A 103 19.29 17.42 23.97
CA PHE A 103 18.82 18.25 22.89
C PHE A 103 17.30 18.14 22.81
N THR A 104 16.64 19.28 22.69
CA THR A 104 15.17 19.38 22.60
C THR A 104 14.81 20.30 21.45
N THR A 105 13.77 19.93 20.70
CA THR A 105 13.21 20.74 19.61
C THR A 105 11.69 20.66 19.58
N ASP A 106 11.06 21.81 19.37
CA ASP A 106 9.63 21.98 19.11
C ASP A 106 9.32 22.17 17.61
N LYS A 107 10.36 22.30 16.78
CA LYS A 107 10.26 22.42 15.32
C LYS A 107 10.00 21.05 14.69
N VAL A 108 8.78 20.55 14.87
CA VAL A 108 8.37 19.22 14.41
C VAL A 108 7.51 19.33 13.15
N ILE A 109 7.83 18.51 12.14
CA ILE A 109 6.97 18.30 10.98
C ILE A 109 6.11 17.06 11.25
N GLN A 110 4.79 17.24 11.32
CA GLN A 110 3.85 16.12 11.41
C GLN A 110 3.82 15.40 10.06
N PRO A 111 4.22 14.10 9.96
CA PRO A 111 4.27 13.40 8.69
C PRO A 111 2.88 13.10 8.10
N LEU A 112 1.81 13.17 8.90
CA LEU A 112 0.43 12.96 8.49
C LEU A 112 -0.36 14.06 9.20
N GLU A 113 -0.91 15.05 8.48
CA GLU A 113 -1.49 16.27 9.06
C GLU A 113 -2.77 15.99 9.88
N SER A 114 -2.63 15.47 11.10
CA SER A 114 -3.71 15.13 12.05
C SER A 114 -4.88 14.31 11.48
N HIS A 115 -4.74 13.73 10.28
CA HIS A 115 -5.76 12.90 9.67
C HIS A 115 -5.93 11.62 10.49
N LYS A 116 -7.19 11.34 10.84
CA LYS A 116 -7.58 10.08 11.47
C LYS A 116 -7.93 9.07 10.38
N LEU A 117 -7.38 7.88 10.46
CA LEU A 117 -7.76 6.74 9.61
C LEU A 117 -9.21 6.36 9.91
N SER A 118 -9.93 5.88 8.89
CA SER A 118 -11.19 5.19 9.11
C SER A 118 -10.96 3.92 9.92
N GLU A 119 -11.93 3.54 10.77
CA GLU A 119 -11.81 2.37 11.65
C GLU A 119 -11.55 1.08 10.87
N GLU A 120 -12.15 0.96 9.68
CA GLU A 120 -11.97 -0.16 8.76
C GLU A 120 -10.55 -0.30 8.20
N LEU A 121 -9.75 0.78 8.25
CA LEU A 121 -8.36 0.81 7.78
C LEU A 121 -7.35 0.62 8.91
N ILE A 122 -7.75 0.61 10.18
CA ILE A 122 -6.82 0.37 11.29
C ILE A 122 -6.23 -1.04 11.16
N LEU A 123 -4.90 -1.12 11.22
CA LEU A 123 -4.14 -2.37 11.13
C LEU A 123 -4.16 -3.11 12.46
N ASP A 124 -4.19 -4.43 12.38
CA ASP A 124 -4.05 -5.31 13.53
C ASP A 124 -2.67 -5.15 14.20
N LYS A 125 -2.68 -4.89 15.52
CA LYS A 125 -1.47 -4.62 16.31
C LYS A 125 -0.47 -5.77 16.30
N ASP A 126 -0.95 -7.00 16.43
CA ASP A 126 -0.11 -8.18 16.57
C ASP A 126 0.53 -8.55 15.24
N LYS A 127 -0.23 -8.42 14.15
CA LYS A 127 0.27 -8.66 12.78
C LYS A 127 1.34 -7.63 12.37
N MET A 128 1.30 -6.43 12.92
CA MET A 128 2.23 -5.35 12.56
C MET A 128 3.50 -5.30 13.43
N VAL A 129 3.64 -6.14 14.46
CA VAL A 129 4.87 -6.17 15.29
C VAL A 129 6.11 -6.45 14.45
N SER A 130 5.99 -7.24 13.37
CA SER A 130 7.09 -7.53 12.45
C SER A 130 7.69 -6.28 11.79
N LEU A 131 6.94 -5.18 11.67
CA LEU A 131 7.46 -3.89 11.17
C LEU A 131 8.59 -3.32 12.05
N LEU A 132 8.61 -3.69 13.34
CA LEU A 132 9.59 -3.24 14.31
C LEU A 132 10.92 -4.04 14.24
N ASN A 133 10.97 -5.13 13.47
CA ASN A 133 12.18 -5.93 13.26
C ASN A 133 13.13 -5.31 12.22
N GLU A 134 14.30 -5.91 12.02
CA GLU A 134 15.32 -5.43 11.07
C GLU A 134 15.83 -6.57 10.18
N ASP A 135 15.01 -6.93 9.20
CA ASP A 135 15.32 -7.83 8.10
C ASP A 135 14.71 -7.28 6.79
N ASP A 136 14.95 -7.94 5.66
CA ASP A 136 14.46 -7.47 4.35
C ASP A 136 12.93 -7.40 4.27
N LYS A 137 12.23 -8.27 5.00
CA LYS A 137 10.77 -8.25 5.12
C LYS A 137 10.30 -7.00 5.82
N SER A 138 10.86 -6.75 6.98
CA SER A 138 10.52 -5.64 7.88
C SER A 138 10.81 -4.30 7.22
N ARG A 139 11.92 -4.21 6.47
CA ARG A 139 12.23 -3.04 5.63
C ARG A 139 11.18 -2.81 4.55
N SER A 140 10.79 -3.86 3.84
CA SER A 140 9.77 -3.79 2.80
C SER A 140 8.40 -3.42 3.40
N LEU A 141 8.04 -3.98 4.56
CA LEU A 141 6.84 -3.64 5.31
C LEU A 141 6.83 -2.19 5.77
N LEU A 142 7.95 -1.68 6.29
CA LEU A 142 8.05 -0.29 6.73
C LEU A 142 7.86 0.69 5.56
N ILE A 143 8.55 0.43 4.44
CA ILE A 143 8.41 1.26 3.24
C ILE A 143 6.97 1.19 2.71
N ALA A 144 6.39 0.00 2.62
CA ALA A 144 5.02 -0.17 2.17
C ALA A 144 4.00 0.51 3.10
N THR A 145 4.17 0.40 4.41
CA THR A 145 3.27 0.96 5.42
C THR A 145 3.34 2.49 5.40
N THR A 146 4.54 3.08 5.32
CA THR A 146 4.69 4.55 5.24
C THR A 146 4.06 5.12 3.98
N TYR A 147 4.19 4.44 2.83
CA TYR A 147 3.49 4.82 1.60
C TYR A 147 1.98 4.61 1.71
N TRP A 148 1.52 3.50 2.29
CA TRP A 148 0.10 3.25 2.48
C TRP A 148 -0.54 4.31 3.38
N LEU A 149 0.08 4.63 4.53
CA LEU A 149 -0.35 5.71 5.43
C LEU A 149 -0.46 7.05 4.70
N LYS A 150 0.57 7.43 3.94
CA LYS A 150 0.55 8.65 3.12
C LYS A 150 -0.57 8.63 2.07
N GLY A 151 -0.87 7.45 1.52
CA GLY A 151 -1.91 7.29 0.49
C GLY A 151 -3.32 7.38 1.06
N VAL A 152 -3.59 6.76 2.21
CA VAL A 152 -4.91 6.78 2.86
C VAL A 152 -5.24 8.11 3.53
N THR A 153 -4.22 8.93 3.84
CA THR A 153 -4.40 10.28 4.40
C THR A 153 -4.21 11.40 3.38
N ALA A 154 -4.03 11.10 2.09
CA ALA A 154 -3.83 12.13 1.08
C ALA A 154 -5.15 12.80 0.71
N ASP A 155 -5.17 14.14 0.64
CA ASP A 155 -6.35 14.90 0.22
C ASP A 155 -6.64 14.78 -1.28
N LEU A 156 -5.58 14.71 -2.09
CA LEU A 156 -5.66 14.62 -3.53
C LEU A 156 -5.70 13.15 -3.98
N ALA A 157 -6.64 12.82 -4.87
CA ALA A 157 -6.81 11.46 -5.37
C ALA A 157 -5.58 10.96 -6.14
N GLY A 158 -4.88 11.84 -6.86
CA GLY A 158 -3.64 11.52 -7.56
C GLY A 158 -2.51 11.14 -6.61
N ASP A 159 -2.29 11.95 -5.58
CA ASP A 159 -1.30 11.67 -4.53
C ASP A 159 -1.62 10.36 -3.81
N SER A 160 -2.88 10.16 -3.44
CA SER A 160 -3.36 8.92 -2.84
C SER A 160 -3.00 7.71 -3.71
N PHE A 161 -3.31 7.77 -5.01
CA PHE A 161 -3.01 6.70 -5.95
C PHE A 161 -1.50 6.44 -6.09
N ASP A 162 -0.67 7.47 -6.28
CA ASP A 162 0.79 7.31 -6.40
C ASP A 162 1.38 6.61 -5.17
N LYS A 163 0.96 7.01 -3.97
CA LYS A 163 1.46 6.43 -2.72
C LYS A 163 0.95 5.01 -2.52
N LEU A 164 -0.33 4.74 -2.75
CA LEU A 164 -0.88 3.38 -2.67
C LEU A 164 -0.22 2.45 -3.70
N TRP A 165 0.02 2.92 -4.92
CA TRP A 165 0.76 2.15 -5.93
C TRP A 165 2.20 1.84 -5.48
N LYS A 166 2.92 2.80 -4.90
CA LYS A 166 4.28 2.57 -4.36
C LYS A 166 4.30 1.58 -3.20
N SER A 167 3.27 1.62 -2.34
CA SER A 167 3.07 0.61 -1.30
C SER A 167 2.89 -0.78 -1.92
N PHE A 168 1.98 -0.90 -2.89
CA PHE A 168 1.74 -2.15 -3.60
C PHE A 168 3.00 -2.70 -4.28
N ASN A 169 3.74 -1.84 -5.01
CA ASN A 169 4.98 -2.21 -5.68
C ASN A 169 6.04 -2.74 -4.74
N THR A 170 6.19 -2.08 -3.59
CA THR A 170 7.12 -2.55 -2.57
C THR A 170 6.74 -3.95 -2.08
N LEU A 171 5.45 -4.18 -1.77
CA LEU A 171 4.98 -5.48 -1.29
C LEU A 171 5.09 -6.57 -2.35
N TYR A 172 4.55 -6.38 -3.56
CA TYR A 172 4.58 -7.44 -4.56
C TYR A 172 6.01 -7.75 -5.04
N SER A 173 6.91 -6.75 -5.04
CA SER A 173 8.33 -6.98 -5.34
C SER A 173 8.99 -7.88 -4.30
N TYR A 174 8.72 -7.62 -3.01
CA TYR A 174 9.23 -8.45 -1.92
C TYR A 174 8.64 -9.86 -1.93
N ILE A 175 7.31 -9.98 -2.06
CA ILE A 175 6.58 -11.24 -1.99
C ILE A 175 6.96 -12.17 -3.15
N SER A 176 7.04 -11.64 -4.37
CA SER A 176 7.26 -12.47 -5.56
C SER A 176 8.73 -12.86 -5.78
N LYS A 177 9.67 -12.00 -5.36
CA LYS A 177 11.12 -12.15 -5.60
C LYS A 177 11.46 -12.43 -7.08
N LYS A 178 10.62 -11.94 -8.01
CA LYS A 178 10.84 -12.06 -9.46
C LYS A 178 11.64 -10.88 -9.98
N GLU A 179 12.37 -11.10 -11.07
CA GLU A 179 13.24 -10.07 -11.67
C GLU A 179 12.42 -9.05 -12.46
N THR A 180 11.52 -9.53 -13.34
CA THR A 180 10.76 -8.64 -14.22
C THR A 180 9.43 -8.23 -13.62
N GLU A 181 9.00 -6.99 -13.90
CA GLU A 181 7.72 -6.45 -13.47
C GLU A 181 6.53 -7.35 -13.86
N PHE A 182 6.56 -7.87 -15.09
CA PHE A 182 5.52 -8.77 -15.57
C PHE A 182 5.42 -10.05 -14.73
N GLU A 183 6.55 -10.70 -14.42
CA GLU A 183 6.56 -11.92 -13.60
C GLU A 183 6.08 -11.65 -12.17
N LYS A 184 6.43 -10.49 -11.60
CA LYS A 184 5.95 -10.08 -10.27
C LYS A 184 4.43 -9.94 -10.25
N LEU A 185 3.85 -9.26 -11.25
CA LEU A 185 2.40 -9.08 -11.36
C LEU A 185 1.66 -10.41 -11.64
N VAL A 186 2.25 -11.31 -12.42
CA VAL A 186 1.71 -12.66 -12.63
C VAL A 186 1.71 -13.45 -11.31
N PHE A 187 2.81 -13.38 -10.56
CA PHE A 187 2.92 -14.06 -9.27
C PHE A 187 1.89 -13.56 -8.28
N ILE A 188 1.81 -12.23 -8.06
CA ILE A 188 0.92 -11.67 -7.04
C ILE A 188 -0.55 -11.93 -7.37
N LYS A 189 -0.92 -11.96 -8.66
CA LYS A 189 -2.26 -12.40 -9.08
C LYS A 189 -2.55 -13.83 -8.61
N GLY A 190 -1.64 -14.76 -8.84
CA GLY A 190 -1.78 -16.16 -8.42
C GLY A 190 -1.86 -16.28 -6.89
N PHE A 191 -1.05 -15.50 -6.17
CA PHE A 191 -1.08 -15.43 -4.71
C PHE A 191 -2.45 -14.97 -4.17
N ILE A 192 -3.01 -13.90 -4.75
CA ILE A 192 -4.33 -13.38 -4.33
C ILE A 192 -5.42 -14.42 -4.60
N TRP A 193 -5.37 -15.13 -5.73
CA TRP A 193 -6.37 -16.14 -6.06
C TRP A 193 -6.28 -17.37 -5.16
N SER A 194 -5.07 -17.82 -4.84
CA SER A 194 -4.87 -18.99 -3.97
C SER A 194 -5.17 -18.69 -2.50
N LYS A 195 -5.08 -17.42 -2.09
CA LYS A 195 -5.34 -16.95 -0.72
C LYS A 195 -6.51 -15.98 -0.64
N LYS A 196 -7.54 -16.16 -1.46
CA LYS A 196 -8.70 -15.24 -1.50
C LYS A 196 -9.35 -14.98 -0.13
N GLU A 197 -9.27 -15.93 0.80
CA GLU A 197 -9.85 -15.78 2.15
C GLU A 197 -9.03 -14.84 3.05
N SER A 198 -7.79 -14.51 2.68
CA SER A 198 -7.03 -13.43 3.32
C SER A 198 -7.43 -12.05 2.80
N PHE A 199 -8.25 -11.98 1.74
CA PHE A 199 -8.69 -10.75 1.08
C PHE A 199 -10.22 -10.60 1.10
N CYS A 200 -10.88 -11.12 2.14
CA CYS A 200 -12.34 -11.16 2.23
C CYS A 200 -12.97 -9.79 2.05
N LYS A 201 -12.49 -8.75 2.75
CA LYS A 201 -13.10 -7.41 2.68
C LYS A 201 -12.96 -6.82 1.30
N SER A 202 -11.77 -6.94 0.68
CA SER A 202 -11.56 -6.43 -0.67
C SER A 202 -12.37 -7.21 -1.71
N CYS A 203 -12.58 -8.51 -1.51
CA CYS A 203 -13.44 -9.32 -2.37
C CYS A 203 -14.94 -8.98 -2.19
N GLU A 204 -15.39 -8.75 -0.96
CA GLU A 204 -16.77 -8.39 -0.62
C GLU A 204 -17.22 -7.08 -1.30
N MET A 205 -16.29 -6.14 -1.53
CA MET A 205 -16.56 -4.91 -2.29
C MET A 205 -17.15 -5.18 -3.69
N PHE A 206 -16.90 -6.36 -4.26
CA PHE A 206 -17.35 -6.75 -5.58
C PHE A 206 -18.56 -7.69 -5.56
N GLU A 207 -19.14 -8.01 -4.40
CA GLU A 207 -20.25 -8.95 -4.33
C GLU A 207 -21.47 -8.46 -5.12
N ASP A 208 -21.77 -7.16 -4.98
CA ASP A 208 -22.89 -6.47 -5.64
C ASP A 208 -22.52 -5.90 -7.01
N TYR A 209 -21.28 -6.06 -7.47
CA TYR A 209 -20.90 -5.57 -8.79
C TYR A 209 -21.59 -6.39 -9.86
N THR A 210 -22.29 -5.68 -10.75
CA THR A 210 -22.83 -6.20 -12.01
C THR A 210 -21.86 -5.90 -13.17
N LYS A 211 -22.13 -6.43 -14.36
CA LYS A 211 -21.36 -6.07 -15.56
C LYS A 211 -21.41 -4.56 -15.83
N GLU A 212 -22.53 -3.90 -15.59
CA GLU A 212 -22.72 -2.47 -15.84
C GLU A 212 -21.75 -1.67 -14.97
N LYS A 213 -21.60 -2.06 -13.70
CA LYS A 213 -20.66 -1.43 -12.78
C LYS A 213 -19.21 -1.61 -13.22
N ILE A 214 -18.84 -2.82 -13.64
CA ILE A 214 -17.50 -3.11 -14.17
C ILE A 214 -17.25 -2.34 -15.49
N ARG A 215 -18.31 -2.11 -16.28
CA ARG A 215 -18.25 -1.45 -17.58
C ARG A 215 -18.01 0.06 -17.51
N GLU A 216 -18.24 0.69 -16.35
CA GLU A 216 -17.95 2.10 -16.08
C GLU A 216 -16.47 2.47 -16.30
N LEU A 217 -15.56 1.49 -16.23
CA LEU A 217 -14.14 1.68 -16.51
C LEU A 217 -13.86 2.06 -17.97
N ARG A 218 -12.67 2.62 -18.22
CA ARG A 218 -12.23 3.07 -19.56
C ARG A 218 -11.69 1.94 -20.42
N TRP A 219 -12.47 0.87 -20.55
CA TRP A 219 -12.13 -0.36 -21.28
C TRP A 219 -11.54 -0.12 -22.65
N ARG A 220 -12.17 0.73 -23.47
CA ARG A 220 -11.68 1.01 -24.83
C ARG A 220 -10.26 1.56 -24.80
N GLU A 221 -10.00 2.53 -23.93
CA GLU A 221 -8.68 3.14 -23.85
C GLU A 221 -7.63 2.18 -23.29
N MET A 222 -7.98 1.41 -22.26
CA MET A 222 -7.09 0.39 -21.71
C MET A 222 -6.72 -0.66 -22.76
N ILE A 223 -7.69 -1.22 -23.49
CA ILE A 223 -7.43 -2.23 -24.52
C ILE A 223 -6.66 -1.65 -25.71
N LEU A 224 -6.98 -0.43 -26.12
CA LEU A 224 -6.28 0.20 -27.24
C LEU A 224 -4.84 0.61 -26.88
N ASN A 225 -4.57 0.93 -25.62
CA ASN A 225 -3.22 1.18 -25.10
C ASN A 225 -2.40 -0.12 -24.99
N ASP A 226 -2.95 -1.13 -24.32
CA ASP A 226 -2.17 -2.33 -23.98
C ASP A 226 -2.00 -3.30 -25.15
N TYR A 227 -2.90 -3.26 -26.13
CA TYR A 227 -2.93 -4.16 -27.28
C TYR A 227 -3.07 -3.40 -28.59
N GLU A 228 -2.32 -2.30 -28.74
CA GLU A 228 -2.40 -1.35 -29.86
C GLU A 228 -2.38 -2.01 -31.26
N THR A 229 -1.49 -2.98 -31.44
CA THR A 229 -1.08 -3.51 -32.74
C THR A 229 -1.52 -4.95 -32.96
N ARG A 230 -1.51 -5.40 -34.23
CA ARG A 230 -1.84 -6.78 -34.61
C ARG A 230 -0.91 -7.82 -33.95
N ASN A 231 0.35 -7.50 -33.72
CA ASN A 231 1.30 -8.41 -33.07
C ASN A 231 0.91 -8.75 -31.61
N GLN A 232 0.07 -7.91 -30.98
CA GLN A 232 -0.41 -8.10 -29.62
C GLN A 232 -1.73 -8.88 -29.55
N THR A 233 -2.30 -9.32 -30.68
CA THR A 233 -3.60 -10.03 -30.73
C THR A 233 -3.62 -11.28 -29.88
N LYS A 234 -2.55 -12.10 -29.93
CA LYS A 234 -2.43 -13.29 -29.07
C LYS A 234 -2.40 -12.92 -27.59
N ALA A 235 -1.71 -11.84 -27.22
CA ALA A 235 -1.68 -11.36 -25.84
C ALA A 235 -3.05 -10.84 -25.37
N PHE A 236 -3.84 -10.23 -26.26
CA PHE A 236 -5.21 -9.82 -25.97
C PHE A 236 -6.14 -11.03 -25.76
N ALA A 237 -6.05 -12.03 -26.63
CA ALA A 237 -6.76 -13.30 -26.51
C ALA A 237 -6.44 -14.00 -25.17
N GLU A 238 -5.15 -14.12 -24.84
CA GLU A 238 -4.69 -14.69 -23.57
C GLU A 238 -5.10 -13.86 -22.36
N PHE A 239 -5.26 -12.55 -22.49
CA PHE A 239 -5.78 -11.71 -21.41
C PHE A 239 -7.24 -12.05 -21.08
N ILE A 240 -8.09 -12.26 -22.08
CA ILE A 240 -9.49 -12.65 -21.90
C ILE A 240 -9.57 -14.05 -21.26
N LYS A 241 -8.85 -15.02 -21.81
CA LYS A 241 -8.87 -16.44 -21.38
C LYS A 241 -8.49 -16.65 -19.91
N ARG A 242 -7.80 -15.69 -19.28
CA ARG A 242 -7.32 -15.81 -17.90
C ARG A 242 -8.42 -15.71 -16.85
N TYR A 243 -9.61 -15.22 -17.17
CA TYR A 243 -10.66 -14.96 -16.19
C TYR A 243 -11.89 -15.84 -16.42
N ASP A 244 -12.40 -16.40 -15.33
CA ASP A 244 -13.60 -17.24 -15.30
C ASP A 244 -14.82 -16.51 -14.71
N ASP A 245 -14.65 -15.36 -14.04
CA ASP A 245 -15.78 -14.60 -13.49
C ASP A 245 -16.75 -14.23 -14.61
N TYR A 246 -18.01 -14.64 -14.44
CA TYR A 246 -19.01 -14.50 -15.50
C TYR A 246 -19.28 -13.03 -15.85
N ARG A 247 -19.25 -12.11 -14.87
CA ARG A 247 -19.56 -10.69 -15.06
C ARG A 247 -18.45 -10.00 -15.85
N LEU A 248 -17.20 -10.36 -15.57
CA LEU A 248 -16.06 -9.89 -16.34
C LEU A 248 -16.12 -10.41 -17.78
N ASN A 249 -16.55 -11.66 -17.98
CA ASN A 249 -16.75 -12.23 -19.30
C ASN A 249 -17.92 -11.59 -20.07
N GLU A 250 -19.01 -11.18 -19.40
CA GLU A 250 -20.04 -10.35 -20.03
C GLU A 250 -19.47 -9.03 -20.57
N VAL A 251 -18.58 -8.38 -19.80
CA VAL A 251 -17.87 -7.18 -20.28
C VAL A 251 -16.91 -7.50 -21.42
N PHE A 252 -16.18 -8.62 -21.36
CA PHE A 252 -15.30 -9.04 -22.46
C PHE A 252 -16.06 -9.27 -23.77
N LYS A 253 -17.28 -9.79 -23.69
CA LYS A 253 -18.16 -9.92 -24.86
C LYS A 253 -18.46 -8.56 -25.51
N GLU A 254 -18.76 -7.54 -24.70
CA GLU A 254 -19.07 -6.19 -25.17
C GLU A 254 -17.86 -5.46 -25.76
N ILE A 255 -16.65 -5.74 -25.26
CA ILE A 255 -15.43 -5.05 -25.70
C ILE A 255 -14.69 -5.79 -26.82
N LEU A 256 -15.05 -7.06 -27.10
CA LEU A 256 -14.48 -7.86 -28.18
C LEU A 256 -14.47 -7.13 -29.55
N PRO A 257 -15.51 -6.36 -29.93
CA PRO A 257 -15.52 -5.56 -31.16
C PRO A 257 -14.32 -4.61 -31.32
N TYR A 258 -13.67 -4.16 -30.23
CA TYR A 258 -12.52 -3.26 -30.31
C TYR A 258 -11.31 -3.86 -31.02
N ARG A 259 -11.21 -5.19 -31.04
CA ARG A 259 -10.11 -5.93 -31.70
C ARG A 259 -10.61 -7.04 -32.62
N LYS A 260 -11.89 -7.03 -33.00
CA LYS A 260 -12.52 -8.06 -33.83
C LYS A 260 -11.73 -8.34 -35.10
N LYS A 261 -11.40 -7.31 -35.89
CA LYS A 261 -10.64 -7.46 -37.13
C LYS A 261 -9.32 -8.22 -36.92
N PHE A 262 -8.56 -7.86 -35.90
CA PHE A 262 -7.28 -8.53 -35.62
C PHE A 262 -7.48 -9.97 -35.15
N LEU A 263 -8.50 -10.24 -34.34
CA LEU A 263 -8.84 -11.61 -33.92
C LEU A 263 -9.30 -12.49 -35.10
N GLU A 264 -10.08 -11.95 -36.02
CA GLU A 264 -10.53 -12.67 -37.23
C GLU A 264 -9.34 -12.99 -38.16
N GLU A 265 -8.46 -12.00 -38.39
CA GLU A 265 -7.27 -12.18 -39.21
C GLU A 265 -6.26 -13.20 -38.64
N GLU A 266 -6.25 -13.40 -37.32
CA GLU A 266 -5.44 -14.42 -36.64
C GLU A 266 -6.20 -15.74 -36.40
N GLY A 267 -7.46 -15.84 -36.82
CA GLY A 267 -8.29 -17.05 -36.64
C GLY A 267 -8.66 -17.36 -35.18
N LEU A 268 -8.63 -16.36 -34.29
CA LEU A 268 -8.87 -16.52 -32.84
C LEU A 268 -10.27 -16.08 -32.40
N TYR A 269 -11.04 -15.40 -33.26
CA TYR A 269 -12.30 -14.77 -32.86
C TYR A 269 -13.34 -15.77 -32.33
N ASP A 270 -13.62 -16.83 -33.09
CA ASP A 270 -14.65 -17.82 -32.71
C ASP A 270 -14.26 -18.60 -31.46
N GLU A 271 -12.99 -18.96 -31.32
CA GLU A 271 -12.45 -19.61 -30.12
C GLU A 271 -12.69 -18.75 -28.88
N ILE A 272 -12.32 -17.47 -28.94
CA ILE A 272 -12.47 -16.53 -27.82
C ILE A 272 -13.94 -16.30 -27.49
N LEU A 273 -14.79 -16.11 -28.50
CA LEU A 273 -16.23 -15.91 -28.28
C LEU A 273 -16.84 -17.13 -27.60
N ASN A 274 -16.52 -18.35 -28.03
CA ASN A 274 -17.01 -19.58 -27.41
C ASN A 274 -16.59 -19.70 -25.94
N ILE A 275 -15.31 -19.39 -25.63
CA ILE A 275 -14.81 -19.39 -24.25
C ILE A 275 -15.59 -18.37 -23.40
N ILE A 276 -15.80 -17.16 -23.90
CA ILE A 276 -16.55 -16.11 -23.18
C ILE A 276 -17.98 -16.61 -22.88
N GLU A 277 -18.68 -17.14 -23.88
CA GLU A 277 -20.07 -17.63 -23.69
C GLU A 277 -20.14 -18.79 -22.70
N GLU A 278 -19.17 -19.72 -22.73
CA GLU A 278 -19.07 -20.81 -21.75
C GLU A 278 -18.96 -20.26 -20.33
N LYS A 279 -18.05 -19.30 -20.09
CA LYS A 279 -17.88 -18.69 -18.76
C LYS A 279 -19.11 -17.91 -18.31
N ILE A 280 -19.79 -17.22 -19.22
CA ILE A 280 -21.07 -16.53 -18.94
C ILE A 280 -22.14 -17.54 -18.52
N GLN A 281 -22.24 -18.69 -19.21
CA GLN A 281 -23.22 -19.73 -18.91
C GLN A 281 -23.00 -20.39 -17.56
N LEU A 282 -21.75 -20.55 -17.13
CA LEU A 282 -21.41 -21.10 -15.81
C LEU A 282 -21.89 -20.24 -14.64
N LYS A 283 -22.09 -18.92 -14.85
CA LYS A 283 -22.56 -17.96 -13.83
C LYS A 283 -21.75 -17.99 -12.52
N GLN A 284 -20.47 -18.33 -12.59
CA GLN A 284 -19.61 -18.39 -11.42
C GLN A 284 -19.09 -17.00 -11.05
N LYS A 285 -19.43 -16.54 -9.84
CA LYS A 285 -18.81 -15.34 -9.25
C LYS A 285 -17.43 -15.69 -8.71
N ARG A 286 -16.43 -14.91 -9.12
CA ARG A 286 -15.05 -14.98 -8.65
C ARG A 286 -14.58 -13.57 -8.30
N ASN A 287 -14.96 -13.08 -7.13
CA ASN A 287 -14.64 -11.71 -6.69
C ASN A 287 -13.12 -11.45 -6.65
N GLU A 288 -12.31 -12.47 -6.36
CA GLU A 288 -10.84 -12.38 -6.39
C GLU A 288 -10.31 -12.05 -7.79
N GLN A 289 -11.02 -12.49 -8.83
CA GLN A 289 -10.67 -12.20 -10.22
C GLN A 289 -11.02 -10.76 -10.61
N ILE A 290 -12.15 -10.24 -10.13
CA ILE A 290 -12.50 -8.82 -10.32
C ILE A 290 -11.53 -7.94 -9.54
N LEU A 291 -11.25 -8.26 -8.26
CA LEU A 291 -10.26 -7.56 -7.45
C LEU A 291 -8.94 -7.46 -8.21
N THR A 292 -8.34 -8.60 -8.59
CA THR A 292 -7.07 -8.61 -9.32
C THR A 292 -7.13 -7.87 -10.66
N PHE A 293 -8.26 -7.91 -11.37
CA PHE A 293 -8.45 -7.09 -12.56
C PHE A 293 -8.32 -5.58 -12.24
N TYR A 294 -8.99 -5.10 -11.18
CA TYR A 294 -8.91 -3.70 -10.76
C TYR A 294 -7.50 -3.32 -10.29
N ILE A 295 -6.90 -4.11 -9.40
CA ILE A 295 -5.65 -3.71 -8.72
C ILE A 295 -4.37 -4.01 -9.52
N ILE A 296 -4.39 -4.99 -10.42
CA ILE A 296 -3.23 -5.35 -11.24
C ILE A 296 -3.38 -4.80 -12.64
N LYS A 297 -4.48 -5.10 -13.34
CA LYS A 297 -4.61 -4.73 -14.75
C LYS A 297 -5.00 -3.26 -14.91
N TYR A 298 -6.09 -2.85 -14.27
CA TYR A 298 -6.63 -1.51 -14.45
C TYR A 298 -5.75 -0.44 -13.82
N ALA A 299 -5.30 -0.64 -12.57
CA ALA A 299 -4.42 0.31 -11.91
C ALA A 299 -3.06 0.46 -12.61
N TYR A 300 -2.49 -0.60 -13.19
CA TYR A 300 -1.27 -0.47 -13.99
C TYR A 300 -1.50 0.42 -15.24
N PHE A 301 -2.65 0.29 -15.89
CA PHE A 301 -3.06 1.19 -16.97
C PHE A 301 -3.17 2.65 -16.49
N LEU A 302 -3.84 2.91 -15.36
CA LEU A 302 -3.95 4.27 -14.80
C LEU A 302 -2.59 4.85 -14.43
N ARG A 303 -1.71 4.04 -13.82
CA ARG A 303 -0.35 4.42 -13.46
C ARG A 303 0.44 4.89 -14.69
N ASN A 304 0.42 4.12 -15.77
CA ASN A 304 1.10 4.51 -17.01
C ASN A 304 0.41 5.71 -17.67
N LYS A 305 -0.91 5.83 -17.54
CA LYS A 305 -1.64 6.92 -18.15
C LYS A 305 -1.32 8.28 -17.51
N TYR A 306 -1.35 8.33 -16.17
CA TYR A 306 -1.37 9.57 -15.41
C TYR A 306 -0.03 9.94 -14.78
N PHE A 307 0.82 8.95 -14.48
CA PHE A 307 2.06 9.15 -13.72
C PHE A 307 3.32 8.77 -14.52
N HIS A 308 3.21 8.65 -15.85
CA HIS A 308 4.39 8.64 -16.71
C HIS A 308 4.95 10.05 -16.83
N ALA A 309 6.25 10.20 -16.54
CA ALA A 309 6.96 11.48 -16.44
C ALA A 309 6.90 12.37 -17.70
N GLU A 310 6.52 11.80 -18.85
CA GLU A 310 6.44 12.51 -20.14
C GLU A 310 5.09 13.20 -20.38
N LYS A 311 4.10 13.05 -19.47
CA LYS A 311 2.77 13.64 -19.60
C LYS A 311 2.53 14.69 -18.51
N LEU A 312 1.72 15.69 -18.83
CA LEU A 312 1.17 16.60 -17.83
C LEU A 312 0.35 15.81 -16.81
N ASP A 313 0.48 16.16 -15.54
CA ASP A 313 -0.29 15.56 -14.47
C ASP A 313 -1.78 15.85 -14.67
N SER A 314 -2.53 14.84 -15.06
CA SER A 314 -3.97 14.92 -15.32
C SER A 314 -4.81 15.03 -14.04
N THR A 315 -4.18 15.09 -12.88
CA THR A 315 -4.85 15.39 -11.61
C THR A 315 -4.68 16.85 -11.21
N PHE A 316 -3.86 17.62 -11.95
CA PHE A 316 -3.69 19.06 -11.78
C PHE A 316 -4.88 19.83 -12.38
N HIS A 317 -6.03 19.79 -11.68
CA HIS A 317 -7.27 20.44 -12.09
C HIS A 317 -7.93 21.20 -10.94
N LEU A 318 -8.55 22.34 -11.28
CA LEU A 318 -9.31 23.16 -10.33
C LEU A 318 -10.73 22.63 -10.07
N ILE A 319 -11.25 21.77 -10.95
CA ILE A 319 -12.63 21.25 -10.89
C ILE A 319 -12.59 19.74 -10.99
N LYS A 320 -13.41 19.05 -10.17
CA LYS A 320 -13.56 17.60 -10.21
C LYS A 320 -13.97 17.14 -11.62
N ASN A 321 -13.26 16.14 -12.14
CA ASN A 321 -13.57 15.50 -13.42
C ASN A 321 -13.77 13.99 -13.21
N ASN A 322 -14.13 13.29 -14.29
CA ASN A 322 -14.35 11.83 -14.26
C ASN A 322 -13.09 11.05 -13.83
N GLU A 323 -11.89 11.57 -14.13
CA GLU A 323 -10.61 10.94 -13.80
C GLU A 323 -10.34 10.97 -12.29
N ILE A 324 -10.66 12.08 -11.63
CA ILE A 324 -10.57 12.18 -10.17
C ILE A 324 -11.55 11.23 -9.49
N ASN A 325 -12.78 11.10 -10.00
CA ASN A 325 -13.77 10.18 -9.44
C ASN A 325 -13.34 8.71 -9.63
N GLU A 326 -12.77 8.39 -10.80
CA GLU A 326 -12.20 7.08 -11.08
C GLU A 326 -11.05 6.76 -10.12
N LEU A 327 -10.09 7.68 -9.94
CA LEU A 327 -8.98 7.50 -8.99
C LEU A 327 -9.50 7.29 -7.57
N LYS A 328 -10.53 8.03 -7.13
CA LYS A 328 -11.15 7.83 -5.80
C LYS A 328 -11.72 6.42 -5.64
N GLY A 329 -12.43 5.92 -6.65
CA GLY A 329 -12.97 4.56 -6.63
C GLY A 329 -11.87 3.51 -6.55
N ILE A 330 -10.80 3.67 -7.34
CA ILE A 330 -9.65 2.76 -7.31
C ILE A 330 -8.88 2.85 -5.98
N ASN A 331 -8.69 4.05 -5.44
CA ASN A 331 -8.01 4.25 -4.17
C ASN A 331 -8.73 3.55 -3.03
N TYR A 332 -10.07 3.63 -2.97
CA TYR A 332 -10.84 2.93 -1.95
C TYR A 332 -10.61 1.41 -1.97
N ILE A 333 -10.61 0.81 -3.18
CA ILE A 333 -10.26 -0.61 -3.36
C ILE A 333 -8.81 -0.89 -2.95
N PHE A 334 -7.86 -0.05 -3.39
CA PHE A 334 -6.43 -0.20 -3.08
C PHE A 334 -6.14 -0.11 -1.58
N SER A 335 -6.74 0.85 -0.89
CA SER A 335 -6.52 1.07 0.54
C SER A 335 -6.94 -0.15 1.35
N THR A 336 -8.10 -0.71 1.04
CA THR A 336 -8.65 -1.92 1.68
C THR A 336 -7.79 -3.15 1.36
N PHE A 337 -7.45 -3.33 0.08
CA PHE A 337 -6.60 -4.45 -0.35
C PHE A 337 -5.20 -4.41 0.26
N LEU A 338 -4.57 -3.24 0.32
CA LEU A 338 -3.24 -3.10 0.87
C LEU A 338 -3.22 -3.28 2.39
N LYS A 339 -4.29 -2.90 3.10
CA LYS A 339 -4.44 -3.23 4.52
C LYS A 339 -4.40 -4.75 4.71
N GLU A 340 -5.22 -5.49 3.95
CA GLU A 340 -5.24 -6.95 4.02
C GLU A 340 -3.89 -7.57 3.61
N LEU A 341 -3.23 -7.03 2.58
CA LEU A 341 -1.92 -7.50 2.15
C LEU A 341 -0.82 -7.23 3.20
N LEU A 342 -0.83 -6.07 3.86
CA LEU A 342 0.08 -5.75 4.97
C LEU A 342 -0.15 -6.70 6.15
N GLU A 343 -1.40 -7.02 6.46
CA GLU A 343 -1.77 -7.95 7.52
C GLU A 343 -1.50 -9.42 7.18
N GLU A 344 -1.45 -9.78 5.91
CA GLU A 344 -1.07 -11.12 5.44
C GLU A 344 0.44 -11.39 5.56
N ASN A 345 1.21 -10.43 6.07
CA ASN A 345 2.66 -10.56 6.21
C ASN A 345 3.14 -11.81 6.94
N PRO A 346 2.50 -12.36 7.98
CA PRO A 346 2.97 -13.59 8.61
C PRO A 346 3.03 -14.80 7.65
N ASN A 347 2.29 -14.74 6.54
CA ASN A 347 2.07 -15.86 5.64
C ASN A 347 2.83 -15.76 4.30
N TYR A 348 3.73 -14.79 4.14
CA TYR A 348 4.63 -14.69 2.97
C TYR A 348 6.10 -14.43 3.35
#